data_AF-A0A838EE40-F1
#
_entry.id   AF-A0A838EE40-F1
#
_cell.length_a   1.000
_cell.length_b   1.000
_cell.length_c   1.000
_cell.angle_alpha   90.00
_cell.angle_beta   90.00
_cell.angle_gamma   90.00
#
_symmetry.space_group_name_H-M   'P 1'
#
loop_
_entity.id
_entity.type
_entity.pdbx_description
1 polymer ?
#
loop_
_entity_poly.entity_id
_entity_poly.type
_entity_poly.pdbx_seq_one_letter_code
_entity_poly.pdbx_strand_id
1 'polypeptide(L)'
;PDGLTVDSKGYIWSACWNGARVIRYTPNGAIDRVVEIPALRTTSCVFGGPEMNELYITSATTGLNDEQLKQYPLSGNLFRLKVDVTGTEKWKFAG
;
A
#
# COMPACT_ATOMS: atom_id res chain seq x y z
N PRO A 1 -10.86 3.05 2.70
CA PRO A 1 -10.02 1.92 2.26
C PRO A 1 -10.08 1.86 0.74
N ASP A 2 -8.96 1.55 0.07
CA ASP A 2 -8.86 1.46 -1.39
C ASP A 2 -8.32 0.06 -1.77
N GLY A 3 -7.23 -0.06 -2.52
CA GLY A 3 -6.60 -1.33 -2.86
C GLY A 3 -5.98 -2.08 -1.67
N LEU A 4 -5.86 -3.39 -1.81
CA LEU A 4 -5.30 -4.29 -0.80
C LEU A 4 -4.49 -5.44 -1.39
N THR A 5 -3.66 -6.05 -0.56
CA THR A 5 -3.02 -7.35 -0.81
C THR A 5 -2.97 -8.16 0.49
N VAL A 6 -2.70 -9.47 0.38
CA VAL A 6 -2.49 -10.37 1.51
C VAL A 6 -1.03 -10.82 1.50
N ASP A 7 -0.43 -10.94 2.68
CA ASP A 7 0.92 -11.50 2.85
C ASP A 7 0.91 -13.01 3.14
N SER A 8 2.08 -13.63 3.19
CA SER A 8 2.26 -15.06 3.41
C SER A 8 1.78 -15.57 4.77
N LYS A 9 1.48 -14.67 5.72
CA LYS A 9 0.90 -15.00 7.03
C LYS A 9 -0.64 -14.85 7.05
N GLY A 10 -1.25 -14.47 5.93
CA GLY A 10 -2.68 -14.23 5.84
C GLY A 10 -3.14 -12.86 6.36
N TYR A 11 -2.21 -11.92 6.56
CA TYR A 11 -2.54 -10.58 7.04
C TYR A 11 -2.87 -9.67 5.84
N ILE A 12 -3.87 -8.80 6.01
CA ILE A 12 -4.32 -7.88 4.97
C ILE A 12 -3.54 -6.58 5.06
N TRP A 13 -2.96 -6.13 3.95
CA TRP A 13 -2.38 -4.81 3.80
C TRP A 13 -3.34 -3.96 2.97
N SER A 14 -3.87 -2.87 3.54
CA SER A 14 -4.86 -2.00 2.89
C SER A 14 -4.34 -0.58 2.76
N ALA A 15 -4.32 -0.08 1.52
CA ALA A 15 -4.05 1.31 1.22
C ALA A 15 -5.22 2.20 1.67
N CYS A 16 -4.90 3.33 2.28
CA CYS A 16 -5.89 4.27 2.78
C CYS A 16 -5.93 5.52 1.89
N TRP A 17 -6.90 5.58 0.99
CA TRP A 17 -7.28 6.81 0.29
C TRP A 17 -7.58 7.91 1.32
N ASN A 18 -6.98 9.10 1.16
CA ASN A 18 -6.99 10.20 2.14
C ASN A 18 -6.33 9.91 3.49
N GLY A 19 -5.66 8.77 3.64
CA GLY A 19 -5.06 8.35 4.90
C GLY A 19 -3.55 8.51 4.96
N ALA A 20 -2.87 8.81 3.83
CA ALA A 20 -1.42 8.88 3.75
C ALA A 20 -0.69 7.64 4.33
N ARG A 21 -1.29 6.45 4.20
CA ARG A 21 -0.79 5.24 4.87
C ARG A 21 -1.26 3.94 4.23
N VAL A 22 -0.56 2.87 4.57
CA VAL A 22 -1.00 1.48 4.45
C VAL A 22 -1.15 0.89 5.85
N ILE A 23 -2.26 0.20 6.11
CA ILE A 23 -2.49 -0.49 7.39
C ILE A 23 -2.44 -1.99 7.14
N ARG A 24 -1.70 -2.71 8.00
CA ARG A 24 -1.72 -4.16 8.06
C ARG A 24 -2.66 -4.62 9.18
N TYR A 25 -3.58 -5.49 8.83
CA TYR A 25 -4.53 -6.10 9.74
C TYR A 25 -4.22 -7.58 9.93
N THR A 26 -4.36 -8.04 11.17
CA THR A 26 -4.37 -9.47 11.52
C THR A 26 -5.60 -10.15 10.92
N PRO A 27 -5.62 -11.50 10.82
CA PRO A 27 -6.79 -12.25 10.32
C PRO A 27 -8.08 -12.04 11.14
N ASN A 28 -7.97 -11.61 12.41
CA ASN A 28 -9.13 -11.26 13.25
C ASN A 28 -9.54 -9.78 13.16
N GLY A 29 -8.92 -8.99 12.26
CA GLY A 29 -9.29 -7.61 11.98
C GLY A 29 -8.64 -6.56 12.90
N ALA A 30 -7.75 -6.95 13.82
CA ALA A 30 -6.98 -6.01 14.62
C ALA A 30 -5.88 -5.34 13.78
N ILE A 31 -5.48 -4.12 14.14
CA ILE A 31 -4.35 -3.44 13.52
C ILE A 31 -3.05 -4.07 14.03
N ASP A 32 -2.25 -4.63 13.11
CA ASP A 32 -0.90 -5.14 13.39
C ASP A 32 0.15 -4.05 13.20
N ARG A 33 0.04 -3.28 12.11
CA ARG A 33 1.04 -2.28 11.71
C ARG A 33 0.39 -1.15 10.94
N VAL A 34 0.92 0.06 11.13
CA VAL A 34 0.63 1.22 10.28
C VAL A 34 1.93 1.67 9.63
N VAL A 35 1.90 1.88 8.31
CA VAL A 35 3.02 2.37 7.51
C VAL A 35 2.60 3.71 6.91
N GLU A 36 3.24 4.79 7.37
CA GLU A 36 3.04 6.13 6.83
C GLU A 36 3.68 6.25 5.44
N ILE A 37 2.96 6.88 4.52
CA ILE A 37 3.35 7.09 3.12
C ILE A 37 3.25 8.60 2.85
N PRO A 38 4.28 9.23 2.26
CA PRO A 38 4.28 10.68 2.03
C PRO A 38 3.40 11.10 0.83
N ALA A 39 2.22 10.49 0.68
CA ALA A 39 1.23 10.76 -0.36
C ALA A 39 -0.19 10.56 0.18
N LEU A 40 -0.99 11.64 0.20
CA LEU A 40 -2.31 11.65 0.83
C LEU A 40 -3.27 10.62 0.23
N ARG A 41 -3.26 10.46 -1.09
CA ARG A 41 -4.07 9.48 -1.82
C ARG A 41 -3.24 8.22 -2.07
N THR A 42 -2.97 7.45 -1.02
CA THR A 42 -2.41 6.09 -1.18
C THR A 42 -3.49 5.17 -1.76
N THR A 43 -3.26 4.58 -2.93
CA THR A 43 -4.32 3.93 -3.72
C THR A 43 -4.32 2.41 -3.66
N SER A 44 -3.16 1.76 -3.78
CA SER A 44 -3.07 0.30 -3.74
C SER A 44 -1.68 -0.14 -3.32
N CYS A 45 -1.53 -1.42 -3.00
CA CYS A 45 -0.24 -2.01 -2.70
C CYS A 45 -0.15 -3.47 -3.13
N VAL A 46 1.06 -3.91 -3.48
CA VAL A 46 1.36 -5.28 -3.90
C VAL A 46 2.77 -5.67 -3.50
N PHE A 47 2.96 -6.94 -3.15
CA PHE A 47 4.29 -7.49 -2.93
C PHE A 47 5.00 -7.79 -4.25
N GLY A 48 6.31 -7.55 -4.28
CA GLY A 48 7.20 -7.84 -5.39
C GLY A 48 8.65 -7.91 -4.93
N GLY A 49 9.56 -7.68 -5.86
CA GLY A 49 11.00 -7.87 -5.66
C GLY A 49 11.40 -9.35 -5.76
N PRO A 50 12.71 -9.66 -5.89
CA PRO A 50 13.19 -11.03 -6.11
C PRO A 50 12.83 -12.01 -4.98
N GLU A 51 12.75 -11.51 -3.76
CA GLU A 51 12.44 -12.28 -2.54
C GLU A 51 10.97 -12.17 -2.13
N MET A 52 10.12 -11.49 -2.94
CA MET A 52 8.73 -11.18 -2.60
C MET A 52 8.53 -10.43 -1.28
N ASN A 53 9.56 -9.73 -0.77
CA ASN A 53 9.55 -9.00 0.51
C ASN A 53 9.60 -7.47 0.33
N GLU A 54 9.25 -6.98 -0.85
CA GLU A 54 9.14 -5.55 -1.13
C GLU A 54 7.67 -5.19 -1.40
N LEU A 55 7.11 -4.27 -0.63
CA LEU A 55 5.77 -3.75 -0.82
C LEU A 55 5.85 -2.52 -1.73
N TYR A 56 5.31 -2.65 -2.95
CA TYR A 56 5.11 -1.55 -3.88
C TYR A 56 3.77 -0.89 -3.62
N ILE A 57 3.74 0.44 -3.59
CA ILE A 57 2.58 1.22 -3.16
C ILE A 57 2.35 2.35 -4.16
N THR A 58 1.17 2.36 -4.77
CA THR A 58 0.78 3.41 -5.71
C THR A 58 0.09 4.56 -4.98
N SER A 59 0.17 5.75 -5.55
CA SER A 59 -0.56 6.92 -5.06
C SER A 59 -1.11 7.75 -6.22
N ALA A 60 -1.95 8.74 -5.91
CA ALA A 60 -2.58 9.61 -6.89
C ALA A 60 -2.50 11.09 -6.51
N THR A 61 -2.61 11.98 -7.50
CA THR A 61 -2.83 13.42 -7.32
C THR A 61 -4.29 13.81 -7.55
N THR A 62 -5.14 12.89 -8.00
CA THR A 62 -6.53 13.15 -8.38
C THR A 62 -7.30 13.84 -7.25
N GLY A 63 -7.82 15.04 -7.56
CA GLY A 63 -8.64 15.83 -6.64
C GLY A 63 -7.88 16.44 -5.46
N LEU A 64 -6.55 16.52 -5.51
CA LEU A 64 -5.76 17.30 -4.56
C LEU A 64 -5.69 18.77 -4.99
N ASN A 65 -5.81 19.68 -4.03
CA ASN A 65 -5.57 21.11 -4.25
C ASN A 65 -4.10 21.50 -4.01
N ASP A 66 -3.76 22.75 -4.29
CA ASP A 66 -2.38 23.26 -4.19
C ASP A 66 -1.82 23.16 -2.77
N GLU A 67 -2.63 23.40 -1.72
CA GLU A 67 -2.20 23.25 -0.33
C GLU A 67 -1.86 21.79 0.00
N GLN A 68 -2.70 20.85 -0.44
CA GLN A 68 -2.48 19.42 -0.22
C GLN A 68 -1.27 18.90 -1.01
N LEU A 69 -1.06 19.39 -2.24
CA LEU A 69 0.14 19.06 -3.03
C LEU A 69 1.40 19.64 -2.39
N LYS A 70 1.34 20.83 -1.79
CA LYS A 70 2.46 21.38 -1.01
C LYS A 70 2.74 20.56 0.25
N GLN A 71 1.71 20.07 0.94
CA GLN A 71 1.86 19.24 2.14
C GLN A 71 2.34 17.81 1.81
N TYR A 72 1.86 17.22 0.71
CA TYR A 72 2.19 15.87 0.26
C TYR A 72 2.78 15.91 -1.16
N PRO A 73 4.00 16.46 -1.34
CA PRO A 73 4.59 16.73 -2.65
C PRO A 73 4.95 15.46 -3.43
N LEU A 74 4.96 14.30 -2.78
CA LEU A 74 5.22 13.01 -3.43
C LEU A 74 3.94 12.28 -3.85
N SER A 75 2.77 12.92 -3.71
CA SER A 75 1.51 12.36 -4.22
C SER A 75 1.58 12.12 -5.72
N GLY A 76 1.12 10.95 -6.17
CA GLY A 76 1.24 10.48 -7.56
C GLY A 76 2.45 9.60 -7.84
N ASN A 77 3.43 9.53 -6.92
CA ASN A 77 4.58 8.64 -7.08
C ASN A 77 4.26 7.19 -6.74
N LEU A 78 5.16 6.29 -7.20
CA LEU A 78 5.27 4.92 -6.75
C LEU A 78 6.28 4.84 -5.60
N PHE A 79 5.90 4.18 -4.51
CA PHE A 79 6.75 3.93 -3.36
C PHE A 79 7.10 2.45 -3.26
N ARG A 80 8.23 2.16 -2.61
CA ARG A 80 8.72 0.82 -2.36
C ARG A 80 9.22 0.73 -0.93
N LEU A 81 8.75 -0.27 -0.19
CA LEU A 81 9.15 -0.54 1.18
C LEU A 81 9.61 -1.99 1.32
N LYS A 82 10.84 -2.21 1.82
CA LYS A 82 11.28 -3.55 2.21
C LYS A 82 10.65 -3.93 3.55
N VAL A 83 10.09 -5.13 3.65
CA VAL A 83 9.40 -5.62 4.85
C VAL A 83 9.89 -7.00 5.27
N ASP A 84 9.55 -7.41 6.48
CA ASP A 84 9.95 -8.65 7.16
C ASP A 84 9.03 -9.85 6.88
N VAL A 85 8.11 -9.70 5.93
CA VAL A 85 7.16 -10.74 5.49
C VAL A 85 7.10 -10.78 3.98
N THR A 86 6.86 -11.96 3.42
CA THR A 86 6.74 -12.14 1.97
C THR A 86 5.29 -12.01 1.52
N GLY A 87 5.10 -11.67 0.25
CA GLY A 87 3.81 -11.78 -0.43
C GLY A 87 3.47 -13.22 -0.84
N THR A 88 2.31 -13.35 -1.47
CA THR A 88 1.87 -14.56 -2.14
C THR A 88 2.01 -14.43 -3.65
N GLU A 89 2.15 -15.56 -4.35
CA GLU A 89 2.12 -15.60 -5.81
C GLU A 89 0.79 -15.04 -6.33
N LYS A 90 0.87 -14.25 -7.41
CA LYS A 90 -0.31 -13.66 -8.05
C LYS A 90 -0.75 -14.53 -9.21
N TRP A 91 -2.04 -14.81 -9.26
CA TRP A 91 -2.65 -15.61 -10.31
C TRP A 91 -2.61 -14.86 -11.64
N LYS A 92 -2.26 -15.58 -12.70
CA LYS A 92 -2.39 -15.09 -14.07
C LYS A 92 -3.84 -15.28 -14.53
N PHE A 93 -4.32 -14.34 -15.32
CA PHE A 93 -5.59 -14.48 -16.02
C PHE A 93 -5.55 -15.72 -16.93
N ALA A 94 -6.63 -16.51 -16.95
CA ALA A 94 -6.66 -17.84 -17.58
C ALA A 94 -7.11 -17.86 -19.06
N GLY A 95 -7.55 -16.72 -19.60
CA GLY A 95 -8.12 -16.63 -20.96
C GLY A 95 -9.61 -16.34 -20.95
#